data_AF-A0A535NLC7-F1
#
_entry.id   AF-A0A535NLC7-F1
#
_cell.length_a   1.000
_cell.length_b   1.000
_cell.length_c   1.000
_cell.angle_alpha   90.00
_cell.angle_beta   90.00
_cell.angle_gamma   90.00
#
_symmetry.space_group_name_H-M   'P 1'
#
loop_
_entity.id
_entity.type
_entity.pdbx_description
1 polymer ?
#
loop_
_entity_poly.entity_id
_entity_poly.type
_entity_poly.pdbx_seq_one_letter_code
_entity_poly.pdbx_strand_id
1 'polypeptide(L)'
;MSTGNPVQASNWGPAYAPMGQMRSTLPDDLAALQAKDPNFNQQMFLDRAQAAFFALQKAWVDRNLEPARVYMSDGIYHRWKNQVDAMIAAHKRNLLDNLVIGGVHIVKVQTDPNFDTVTVRIDASAADYEVDDATSNKVIYGSRQNQPFTEYWTFIRSGSARTKAGEGAEVTQCPNCGAPLSINESGVCSYCKATVTSGQFGWVLDNITQASEWQG
;
A
#
# COMPACT_ATOMS: atom_id res chain seq x y z
N MET A 1 -70.60 12.17 12.63
CA MET A 1 -70.47 11.40 11.38
C MET A 1 -69.93 12.34 10.31
N SER A 2 -69.06 11.81 9.45
CA SER A 2 -68.45 12.42 8.26
C SER A 2 -67.21 13.29 8.47
N THR A 3 -66.08 12.60 8.42
CA THR A 3 -64.73 13.04 8.08
C THR A 3 -64.69 13.70 6.69
N GLY A 4 -64.29 14.97 6.61
CA GLY A 4 -63.90 15.62 5.36
C GLY A 4 -62.38 15.70 5.28
N ASN A 5 -61.78 14.86 4.44
CA ASN A 5 -60.35 14.89 4.14
C ASN A 5 -60.14 15.80 2.90
N PRO A 6 -59.28 16.82 2.93
CA PRO A 6 -58.95 17.56 1.72
C PRO A 6 -57.97 16.75 0.85
N VAL A 7 -58.34 16.63 -0.42
CA VAL A 7 -57.55 16.06 -1.51
C VAL A 7 -56.32 16.93 -1.73
N GLN A 8 -55.12 16.39 -1.53
CA GLN A 8 -53.88 17.04 -1.96
C GLN A 8 -53.48 16.60 -3.36
N ALA A 9 -52.99 17.59 -4.10
CA ALA A 9 -52.80 17.60 -5.53
C ALA A 9 -51.74 16.60 -6.01
N SER A 10 -52.10 15.97 -7.12
CA SER A 10 -51.25 15.43 -8.18
C SER A 10 -49.81 15.95 -8.23
N ASN A 11 -48.85 15.03 -8.07
CA ASN A 11 -47.47 15.24 -8.51
C ASN A 11 -47.14 14.16 -9.57
N TRP A 12 -47.36 14.51 -10.83
CA TRP A 12 -46.95 13.74 -11.99
C TRP A 12 -45.52 14.13 -12.36
N GLY A 13 -44.57 13.24 -12.11
CA GLY A 13 -43.22 13.27 -12.66
C GLY A 13 -42.63 11.86 -12.57
N PRO A 14 -41.86 11.38 -13.56
CA PRO A 14 -41.16 10.12 -13.41
C PRO A 14 -40.23 10.27 -12.19
N ALA A 15 -40.43 9.40 -11.20
CA ALA A 15 -39.50 9.27 -10.10
C ALA A 15 -38.15 8.88 -10.70
N TYR A 16 -37.22 9.83 -10.78
CA TYR A 16 -35.82 9.51 -10.98
C TYR A 16 -35.40 8.70 -9.76
N ALA A 17 -35.35 7.39 -9.91
CA ALA A 17 -34.66 6.53 -8.97
C ALA A 17 -33.23 7.09 -8.86
N PRO A 18 -32.72 7.37 -7.65
CA PRO A 18 -31.29 7.64 -7.53
C PRO A 18 -30.58 6.44 -8.14
N MET A 19 -29.73 6.68 -9.13
CA MET A 19 -28.79 5.67 -9.62
C MET A 19 -27.92 5.28 -8.42
N GLY A 20 -28.36 4.25 -7.69
CA GLY A 20 -27.55 3.62 -6.67
C GLY A 20 -26.28 3.21 -7.38
N GLN A 21 -25.14 3.75 -6.95
CA GLN A 21 -23.84 3.23 -7.33
C GLN A 21 -23.90 1.71 -7.13
N MET A 22 -23.92 0.94 -8.21
CA MET A 22 -23.73 -0.49 -8.11
C MET A 22 -22.41 -0.66 -7.36
N ARG A 23 -22.46 -1.25 -6.17
CA ARG A 23 -21.23 -1.66 -5.48
C ARG A 23 -20.61 -2.74 -6.35
N SER A 24 -19.53 -2.40 -7.05
CA SER A 24 -18.75 -3.37 -7.81
C SER A 24 -18.20 -4.43 -6.85
N THR A 25 -18.07 -5.66 -7.34
CA THR A 25 -17.39 -6.71 -6.59
C THR A 25 -15.90 -6.69 -6.91
N LEU A 26 -15.06 -7.21 -6.02
CA LEU A 26 -13.62 -7.30 -6.26
C LEU A 26 -13.26 -7.97 -7.62
N PRO A 27 -13.92 -9.07 -8.05
CA PRO A 27 -13.72 -9.60 -9.39
C PRO A 27 -14.01 -8.61 -10.53
N ASP A 28 -15.06 -7.78 -10.39
CA ASP A 28 -15.41 -6.77 -11.40
C ASP A 28 -14.33 -5.67 -11.44
N ASP A 29 -13.86 -5.22 -10.28
CA ASP A 29 -12.81 -4.20 -10.18
C ASP A 29 -11.46 -4.69 -10.74
N LEU A 30 -11.11 -5.95 -10.46
CA LEU A 30 -9.94 -6.60 -11.05
C LEU A 30 -10.06 -6.72 -12.57
N ALA A 31 -11.23 -7.11 -13.08
CA ALA A 31 -11.49 -7.19 -14.51
C ALA A 31 -11.40 -5.83 -15.18
N ALA A 32 -11.89 -4.76 -14.54
CA ALA A 32 -11.78 -3.39 -15.03
C ALA A 32 -10.31 -2.93 -15.08
N LEU A 33 -9.53 -3.22 -14.03
CA LEU A 33 -8.10 -2.93 -14.01
C LEU A 33 -7.35 -3.68 -15.12
N GLN A 34 -7.65 -4.96 -15.33
CA GLN A 34 -7.06 -5.77 -16.41
C GLN A 34 -7.45 -5.28 -17.80
N ALA A 35 -8.71 -4.86 -18.00
CA ALA A 35 -9.16 -4.30 -19.27
C ALA A 35 -8.44 -3.00 -19.61
N LYS A 36 -8.16 -2.19 -18.58
CA LYS A 36 -7.40 -0.94 -18.69
C LYS A 36 -5.91 -1.20 -18.93
N ASP A 37 -5.34 -2.21 -18.28
CA ASP A 37 -3.94 -2.63 -18.37
C ASP A 37 -3.84 -4.14 -18.65
N PRO A 38 -3.88 -4.55 -19.93
CA PRO A 38 -3.89 -5.97 -20.32
C PRO A 38 -2.65 -6.77 -19.88
N ASN A 39 -1.56 -6.08 -19.52
CA ASN A 39 -0.34 -6.70 -19.01
C ASN A 39 -0.31 -6.81 -17.48
N PHE A 40 -1.30 -6.24 -16.79
CA PHE A 40 -1.44 -6.43 -15.35
C PHE A 40 -1.52 -7.93 -15.05
N ASN A 41 -0.83 -8.36 -14.00
CA ASN A 41 -0.86 -9.74 -13.57
C ASN A 41 -1.00 -9.75 -12.06
N GLN A 42 -2.10 -10.33 -11.59
CA GLN A 42 -2.44 -10.34 -10.17
C GLN A 42 -1.37 -11.03 -9.32
N GLN A 43 -0.83 -12.16 -9.79
CA GLN A 43 0.20 -12.88 -9.06
C GLN A 43 1.50 -12.08 -8.99
N MET A 44 1.94 -11.50 -10.12
CA MET A 44 3.13 -10.65 -10.15
C MET A 44 3.00 -9.43 -9.22
N PHE A 45 1.80 -8.86 -9.14
CA PHE A 45 1.52 -7.77 -8.20
C PHE A 45 1.60 -8.23 -6.74
N LEU A 46 1.05 -9.41 -6.39
CA LEU A 46 1.16 -10.00 -5.06
C LEU A 46 2.62 -10.29 -4.68
N ASP A 47 3.40 -10.84 -5.62
CA ASP A 47 4.83 -11.10 -5.43
C ASP A 47 5.59 -9.78 -5.19
N ARG A 48 5.24 -8.71 -5.92
CA ARG A 48 5.77 -7.36 -5.68
C ARG A 48 5.40 -6.83 -4.31
N ALA A 49 4.16 -7.01 -3.87
CA ALA A 49 3.72 -6.59 -2.55
C ALA A 49 4.49 -7.32 -1.44
N GLN A 50 4.79 -8.61 -1.63
CA GLN A 50 5.66 -9.38 -0.73
C GLN A 50 7.10 -8.87 -0.71
N ALA A 51 7.68 -8.62 -1.88
CA ALA A 51 9.04 -8.07 -1.99
C ALA A 51 9.13 -6.70 -1.30
N ALA A 52 8.14 -5.83 -1.52
CA ALA A 52 8.02 -4.55 -0.83
C ALA A 52 7.91 -4.76 0.68
N PHE A 53 7.04 -5.66 1.15
CA PHE A 53 6.88 -5.95 2.58
C PHE A 53 8.21 -6.30 3.25
N PHE A 54 8.94 -7.29 2.73
CA PHE A 54 10.22 -7.67 3.32
C PHE A 54 11.28 -6.57 3.22
N ALA A 55 11.36 -5.86 2.09
CA ALA A 55 12.31 -4.75 1.92
C ALA A 55 12.06 -3.62 2.92
N LEU A 56 10.79 -3.22 3.09
CA LEU A 56 10.41 -2.17 4.03
C LEU A 56 10.61 -2.60 5.49
N GLN A 57 10.24 -3.83 5.87
CA GLN A 57 10.45 -4.33 7.23
C GLN A 57 11.94 -4.41 7.58
N LYS A 58 12.77 -4.87 6.63
CA LYS A 58 14.23 -4.85 6.79
C LYS A 58 14.76 -3.42 6.96
N ALA A 59 14.31 -2.49 6.11
CA ALA A 59 14.70 -1.09 6.17
C ALA A 59 14.32 -0.44 7.52
N TRP A 60 13.16 -0.79 8.06
CA TRP A 60 12.70 -0.35 9.37
C TRP A 60 13.60 -0.85 10.50
N VAL A 61 13.88 -2.17 10.54
CA VAL A 61 14.76 -2.80 11.54
C VAL A 61 16.19 -2.24 11.47
N ASP A 62 16.71 -2.05 10.26
CA ASP A 62 18.05 -1.49 10.01
C ASP A 62 18.10 0.02 10.29
N ARG A 63 16.95 0.68 10.50
CA ARG A 63 16.81 2.15 10.59
C ARG A 63 17.41 2.86 9.37
N ASN A 64 17.35 2.22 8.20
CA ASN A 64 17.83 2.75 6.93
C ASN A 64 16.78 2.49 5.84
N LEU A 65 16.10 3.56 5.42
CA LEU A 65 15.01 3.50 4.43
C LEU A 65 15.47 3.47 2.97
N GLU A 66 16.74 3.81 2.69
CA GLU A 66 17.23 3.95 1.32
C GLU A 66 17.03 2.70 0.46
N PRO A 67 17.33 1.46 0.94
CA PRO A 67 17.17 0.26 0.11
C PRO A 67 15.72 -0.01 -0.30
N ALA A 68 14.75 0.44 0.50
CA ALA A 68 13.33 0.25 0.25
C ALA A 68 12.66 1.47 -0.42
N ARG A 69 13.43 2.56 -0.64
CA ARG A 69 12.89 3.86 -1.09
C ARG A 69 12.03 3.77 -2.36
N VAL A 70 12.39 2.87 -3.27
CA VAL A 70 11.71 2.67 -4.56
C VAL A 70 10.26 2.23 -4.41
N TYR A 71 9.94 1.56 -3.30
CA TYR A 71 8.59 1.08 -3.02
C TYR A 71 7.73 2.12 -2.31
N MET A 72 8.30 3.20 -1.78
CA MET A 72 7.57 4.13 -0.91
C MET A 72 7.06 5.33 -1.71
N SER A 73 5.81 5.73 -1.52
CA SER A 73 5.40 7.09 -1.88
C SER A 73 6.16 8.11 -1.02
N ASP A 74 6.22 9.37 -1.47
CA ASP A 74 6.88 10.43 -0.71
C ASP A 74 6.23 10.61 0.68
N GLY A 75 4.91 10.45 0.78
CA GLY A 75 4.18 10.52 2.04
C GLY A 75 4.58 9.42 3.03
N ILE A 76 4.72 8.18 2.55
CA ILE A 76 5.18 7.05 3.36
C ILE A 76 6.64 7.23 3.78
N TYR A 77 7.52 7.64 2.85
CA TYR A 77 8.93 7.89 3.14
C TYR A 77 9.10 8.94 4.25
N HIS A 78 8.45 10.10 4.14
CA HIS A 78 8.59 11.15 5.15
C HIS A 78 8.03 10.73 6.52
N ARG A 79 6.89 10.03 6.56
CA ARG A 79 6.30 9.53 7.80
C ARG A 79 7.26 8.57 8.51
N TRP A 80 7.80 7.59 7.78
CA TRP A 80 8.72 6.60 8.31
C TRP A 80 10.07 7.21 8.68
N LYS A 81 10.59 8.14 7.87
CA LYS A 81 11.86 8.84 8.16
C LYS A 81 11.79 9.57 9.49
N ASN A 82 10.70 10.27 9.76
CA ASN A 82 10.50 10.94 11.05
C ASN A 82 10.48 9.95 12.23
N GLN A 83 9.84 8.79 12.07
CA GLN A 83 9.81 7.76 13.11
C GLN A 83 11.18 7.11 13.32
N VAL A 84 11.90 6.81 12.24
CA VAL A 84 13.26 6.28 12.28
C VAL A 84 14.21 7.27 12.96
N ASP A 85 14.15 8.56 12.60
CA ASP A 85 14.97 9.59 13.22
C ASP A 85 14.67 9.73 14.72
N ALA A 86 13.40 9.66 15.11
CA ALA A 86 13.00 9.65 16.52
C ALA A 86 13.51 8.41 17.26
N MET A 87 13.47 7.22 16.64
CA MET A 87 14.04 6.00 17.22
C MET A 87 15.56 6.12 17.43
N ILE A 88 16.28 6.63 16.43
CA ILE A 88 17.73 6.87 16.51
C ILE A 88 18.05 7.83 17.65
N ALA A 89 17.36 8.97 17.72
CA ALA A 89 17.55 9.98 18.76
C ALA A 89 17.23 9.46 20.17
N ALA A 90 16.28 8.52 20.26
CA ALA A 90 15.90 7.88 21.52
C ALA A 90 16.75 6.64 21.88
N HIS A 91 17.76 6.29 21.09
CA HIS A 91 18.55 5.05 21.26
C HIS A 91 17.67 3.80 21.31
N LYS A 92 16.63 3.77 20.46
CA LYS A 92 15.70 2.67 20.32
C LYS A 92 15.88 1.98 18.98
N ARG A 93 15.73 0.65 18.98
CA ARG A 93 15.61 -0.13 17.76
C ARG A 93 14.44 -1.08 17.86
N ASN A 94 13.54 -1.02 16.89
CA ASN A 94 12.49 -2.01 16.73
C ASN A 94 13.05 -3.23 15.96
N LEU A 95 12.73 -4.43 16.43
CA LEU A 95 13.21 -5.69 15.90
C LEU A 95 12.04 -6.60 15.59
N LEU A 96 12.13 -7.26 14.43
CA LEU A 96 11.18 -8.25 13.95
C LEU A 96 11.94 -9.55 13.71
N ASP A 97 11.93 -10.44 14.70
CA ASP A 97 12.55 -11.76 14.57
C ASP A 97 11.55 -12.79 14.06
N ASN A 98 12.04 -13.77 13.29
CA ASN A 98 11.23 -14.85 12.72
C ASN A 98 10.03 -14.36 11.88
N LEU A 99 10.19 -13.21 11.21
CA LEU A 99 9.15 -12.65 10.36
C LEU A 99 8.81 -13.62 9.22
N VAL A 100 7.55 -14.05 9.17
CA VAL A 100 7.00 -14.90 8.12
C VAL A 100 5.67 -14.37 7.63
N ILE A 101 5.41 -14.55 6.34
CA ILE A 101 4.09 -14.29 5.74
C ILE A 101 3.30 -15.60 5.74
N GLY A 102 2.10 -15.57 6.31
CA GLY A 102 1.12 -16.66 6.27
C GLY A 102 0.14 -16.56 5.09
N GLY A 103 -0.12 -15.35 4.58
CA GLY A 103 -1.04 -15.13 3.46
C GLY A 103 -1.01 -13.72 2.91
N VAL A 104 -1.27 -13.57 1.61
CA VAL A 104 -1.30 -12.29 0.90
C VAL A 104 -2.46 -12.31 -0.08
N HIS A 105 -3.41 -11.40 0.09
CA HIS A 105 -4.64 -11.37 -0.70
C HIS A 105 -5.00 -9.95 -1.09
N ILE A 106 -5.30 -9.73 -2.38
CA ILE A 106 -5.94 -8.46 -2.78
C ILE A 106 -7.36 -8.47 -2.20
N VAL A 107 -7.71 -7.40 -1.49
CA VAL A 107 -9.01 -7.24 -0.85
C VAL A 107 -9.80 -6.06 -1.39
N LYS A 108 -9.14 -5.11 -2.06
CA LYS A 108 -9.77 -3.94 -2.67
C LYS A 108 -8.99 -3.51 -3.90
N VAL A 109 -9.72 -3.14 -4.95
CA VAL A 109 -9.17 -2.48 -6.14
C VAL A 109 -10.06 -1.27 -6.42
N GLN A 110 -9.44 -0.13 -6.69
CA GLN A 110 -10.17 1.04 -7.15
C GLN A 110 -9.43 1.62 -8.36
N THR A 111 -10.21 2.09 -9.32
CA THR A 111 -9.66 2.64 -10.57
C THR A 111 -10.46 3.88 -10.92
N ASP A 112 -9.74 4.98 -11.14
CA ASP A 112 -10.30 6.22 -11.64
C ASP A 112 -9.38 6.80 -12.74
N PRO A 113 -9.74 7.95 -13.37
CA PRO A 113 -8.90 8.55 -14.41
C PRO A 113 -7.50 8.98 -13.94
N ASN A 114 -7.35 9.32 -12.66
CA ASN A 114 -6.12 9.85 -12.08
C ASN A 114 -5.26 8.76 -11.47
N PHE A 115 -5.86 7.76 -10.81
CA PHE A 115 -5.15 6.74 -10.05
C PHE A 115 -5.77 5.35 -10.17
N ASP A 116 -4.91 4.33 -10.09
CA ASP A 116 -5.31 2.98 -9.71
C ASP A 116 -4.79 2.71 -8.30
N THR A 117 -5.62 2.12 -7.44
CA THR A 117 -5.22 1.67 -6.10
C THR A 117 -5.55 0.19 -5.92
N VAL A 118 -4.65 -0.53 -5.25
CA VAL A 118 -4.84 -1.93 -4.88
C VAL A 118 -4.45 -2.10 -3.42
N THR A 119 -5.39 -2.55 -2.59
CA THR A 119 -5.14 -2.89 -1.19
C THR A 119 -4.97 -4.38 -1.03
N VAL A 120 -3.90 -4.76 -0.36
CA VAL A 120 -3.51 -6.12 -0.06
C VAL A 120 -3.60 -6.35 1.44
N ARG A 121 -4.33 -7.39 1.85
CA ARG A 121 -4.24 -7.95 3.20
C ARG A 121 -3.01 -8.83 3.28
N ILE A 122 -2.15 -8.56 4.25
CA ILE A 122 -0.97 -9.36 4.57
C ILE A 122 -1.18 -9.95 5.97
N ASP A 123 -1.28 -11.26 6.05
CA ASP A 123 -1.28 -12.01 7.30
C ASP A 123 0.15 -12.49 7.55
N ALA A 124 0.75 -12.06 8.66
CA ALA A 124 2.14 -12.33 8.99
C ALA A 124 2.29 -12.72 10.46
N SER A 125 3.48 -13.18 10.83
CA SER A 125 3.83 -13.41 12.21
C SER A 125 5.30 -13.05 12.44
N ALA A 126 5.58 -12.37 13.56
CA ALA A 126 6.91 -12.04 13.99
C ALA A 126 6.96 -11.92 15.52
N ALA A 127 8.16 -12.03 16.08
CA ALA A 127 8.45 -11.50 17.40
C ALA A 127 8.82 -10.01 17.25
N ASP A 128 7.87 -9.14 17.60
CA ASP A 128 8.00 -7.69 17.54
C ASP A 128 8.33 -7.10 18.92
N TYR A 129 9.50 -6.50 19.03
CA TYR A 129 9.97 -5.89 20.27
C TYR A 129 10.93 -4.73 20.01
N GLU A 130 10.93 -3.77 20.93
CA GLU A 130 11.90 -2.68 20.93
C GLU A 130 12.99 -2.94 21.96
N VAL A 131 14.23 -2.58 21.58
CA VAL A 131 15.38 -2.60 22.48
C VAL A 131 15.97 -1.22 22.67
N ASP A 132 16.54 -0.99 23.85
CA ASP A 132 17.46 0.11 24.12
C ASP A 132 18.87 -0.30 23.66
N ASP A 133 19.39 0.39 22.64
CA ASP A 133 20.71 0.11 22.04
C ASP A 133 21.86 0.93 22.65
N ALA A 134 21.57 1.81 23.61
CA ALA A 134 22.59 2.55 24.36
C ALA A 134 23.24 1.71 25.47
N THR A 135 22.52 0.71 26.00
CA THR A 135 22.95 -0.04 27.18
C THR A 135 23.37 -1.48 26.90
N SER A 136 22.42 -2.35 26.53
CA SER A 136 22.62 -3.81 26.49
C SER A 136 21.68 -4.56 25.54
N ASN A 137 20.97 -3.86 24.64
CA ASN A 137 19.86 -4.42 23.87
C ASN A 137 18.75 -5.01 24.75
N LYS A 138 18.50 -4.38 25.91
CA LYS A 138 17.41 -4.77 26.80
C LYS A 138 16.09 -4.49 26.10
N VAL A 139 15.16 -5.44 26.15
CA VAL A 139 13.80 -5.26 25.67
C VAL A 139 13.09 -4.23 26.55
N ILE A 140 12.56 -3.18 25.92
CA ILE A 140 11.84 -2.07 26.58
C ILE A 140 10.35 -2.04 26.21
N TYR A 141 9.97 -2.69 25.12
CA TYR A 141 8.58 -2.84 24.68
C TYR A 141 8.42 -4.10 23.81
N GLY A 142 7.20 -4.64 23.75
CA GLY A 142 6.89 -5.81 22.93
C GLY A 142 7.36 -7.13 23.54
N SER A 143 7.50 -8.16 22.71
CA SER A 143 7.82 -9.52 23.15
C SER A 143 8.71 -10.25 22.16
N ARG A 144 9.60 -11.11 22.67
CA ARG A 144 10.38 -12.05 21.86
C ARG A 144 9.57 -13.27 21.41
N GLN A 145 8.30 -13.34 21.78
CA GLN A 145 7.41 -14.40 21.33
C GLN A 145 6.83 -14.04 19.97
N ASN A 146 6.81 -15.02 19.07
CA ASN A 146 6.19 -14.87 17.77
C ASN A 146 4.67 -14.69 17.94
N GLN A 147 4.12 -13.61 17.39
CA GLN A 147 2.69 -13.31 17.42
C GLN A 147 2.17 -13.09 16.00
N PRO A 148 0.94 -13.53 15.68
CA PRO A 148 0.33 -13.22 14.40
C PRO A 148 -0.14 -11.75 14.37
N PHE A 149 -0.05 -11.13 13.21
CA PHE A 149 -0.61 -9.80 12.94
C PHE A 149 -1.11 -9.72 11.51
N THR A 150 -1.99 -8.75 11.26
CA THR A 150 -2.58 -8.51 9.95
C THR A 150 -2.49 -7.02 9.63
N GLU A 151 -1.97 -6.71 8.44
CA GLU A 151 -1.92 -5.35 7.91
C GLU A 151 -2.56 -5.26 6.53
N TYR A 152 -3.03 -4.07 6.21
CA TYR A 152 -3.60 -3.72 4.91
C TYR A 152 -2.70 -2.70 4.24
N TRP A 153 -2.04 -3.11 3.16
CA TRP A 153 -1.09 -2.31 2.41
C TRP A 153 -1.75 -1.84 1.13
N THR A 154 -1.91 -0.53 0.97
CA THR A 154 -2.49 0.09 -0.22
C THR A 154 -1.39 0.63 -1.11
N PHE A 155 -1.32 0.09 -2.32
CA PHE A 155 -0.44 0.54 -3.38
C PHE A 155 -1.20 1.45 -4.33
N ILE A 156 -0.52 2.46 -4.86
CA ILE A 156 -1.06 3.42 -5.81
C ILE A 156 -0.14 3.51 -7.02
N ARG A 157 -0.74 3.79 -8.19
CA ARG A 157 -0.05 4.28 -9.38
C ARG A 157 -0.93 5.28 -10.11
N SER A 158 -0.36 6.02 -11.05
CA SER A 158 -1.14 6.85 -11.96
C SER A 158 -2.11 5.99 -12.76
N GLY A 159 -3.33 6.46 -12.97
CA GLY A 159 -4.33 5.82 -13.83
C GLY A 159 -3.89 5.76 -15.30
N SER A 160 -2.88 6.53 -15.71
CA SER A 160 -2.29 6.42 -17.04
C SER A 160 -1.14 5.40 -17.13
N ALA A 161 -0.63 4.90 -16.00
CA ALA A 161 0.45 3.93 -15.97
C ALA A 161 -0.01 2.55 -16.48
N ARG A 162 0.90 1.81 -17.11
CA ARG A 162 0.67 0.45 -17.64
C ARG A 162 1.83 -0.45 -17.25
N THR A 163 1.52 -1.72 -16.99
CA THR A 163 2.52 -2.73 -16.61
C THR A 163 3.47 -2.95 -17.79
N LYS A 164 4.77 -2.84 -17.53
CA LYS A 164 5.80 -3.02 -18.59
C LYS A 164 6.07 -4.50 -18.80
N ALA A 165 6.34 -4.88 -20.04
CA ALA A 165 6.78 -6.23 -20.36
C ALA A 165 8.09 -6.54 -19.64
N GLY A 166 8.16 -7.68 -18.94
CA GLY A 166 9.32 -8.10 -18.17
C GLY A 166 9.45 -7.43 -16.79
N GLU A 167 8.45 -6.67 -16.34
CA GLU A 167 8.39 -6.17 -14.97
C GLU A 167 8.29 -7.34 -13.97
N GLY A 168 9.20 -7.37 -13.00
CA GLY A 168 9.27 -8.39 -11.96
C GLY A 168 8.71 -7.93 -10.62
N ALA A 169 8.70 -8.85 -9.66
CA ALA A 169 8.33 -8.59 -8.27
C ALA A 169 9.31 -7.63 -7.58
N GLU A 170 10.61 -7.84 -7.78
CA GLU A 170 11.65 -6.93 -7.30
C GLU A 170 11.89 -5.79 -8.29
N VAL A 171 12.09 -4.59 -7.78
CA VAL A 171 12.41 -3.42 -8.61
C VAL A 171 13.93 -3.30 -8.71
N THR A 172 14.51 -3.95 -9.71
CA THR A 172 15.98 -3.91 -9.94
C THR A 172 16.39 -2.92 -11.04
N GLN A 173 15.42 -2.36 -11.75
CA GLN A 173 15.61 -1.41 -12.84
C GLN A 173 14.69 -0.20 -12.67
N CYS A 174 15.12 0.94 -13.19
CA CYS A 174 14.32 2.16 -13.21
C CYS A 174 13.08 1.96 -14.10
N PRO A 175 11.86 2.09 -13.56
CA PRO A 175 10.65 1.86 -14.33
C PRO A 175 10.42 2.90 -15.42
N ASN A 176 11.10 4.05 -15.40
CA ASN A 176 11.05 5.02 -16.49
C ASN A 176 12.02 4.65 -17.64
N CYS A 177 13.31 4.50 -17.35
CA CYS A 177 14.37 4.41 -18.37
C CYS A 177 15.06 3.04 -18.54
N GLY A 178 14.79 2.06 -17.68
CA GLY A 178 15.37 0.71 -17.75
C GLY A 178 16.81 0.57 -17.24
N ALA A 179 17.49 1.66 -16.85
CA ALA A 179 18.81 1.58 -16.22
C ALA A 179 18.74 0.82 -14.87
N PRO A 180 19.85 0.23 -14.37
CA PRO A 180 19.89 -0.36 -13.04
C PRO A 180 19.33 0.60 -11.98
N LEU A 181 18.57 0.07 -11.01
CA LEU A 181 17.93 0.90 -10.02
C LEU A 181 19.00 1.64 -9.18
N SER A 182 18.98 2.97 -9.31
CA SER A 182 19.79 3.90 -8.52
C SER A 182 18.98 5.18 -8.36
N ILE A 183 18.57 5.47 -7.14
CA ILE A 183 17.70 6.60 -6.80
C ILE A 183 18.23 7.28 -5.54
N ASN A 184 17.99 8.58 -5.40
CA ASN A 184 18.27 9.30 -4.17
C ASN A 184 17.07 9.24 -3.19
N GLU A 185 17.22 9.87 -2.01
CA GLU A 185 16.15 9.98 -1.01
C GLU A 185 14.88 10.66 -1.54
N SER A 186 14.98 11.56 -2.52
CA SER A 186 13.82 12.17 -3.19
C SER A 186 13.17 11.24 -4.21
N GLY A 187 13.62 9.98 -4.32
CA GLY A 187 13.11 9.01 -5.28
C GLY A 187 13.45 9.33 -6.73
N VAL A 188 14.45 10.20 -6.96
CA VAL A 188 14.87 10.63 -8.29
C VAL A 188 15.93 9.68 -8.83
N CYS A 189 15.69 9.15 -10.03
CA CYS A 189 16.63 8.27 -10.72
C CYS A 189 17.94 9.00 -11.07
N SER A 190 19.07 8.40 -10.71
CA SER A 190 20.41 8.94 -10.98
C SER A 190 20.69 9.11 -12.49
N TYR A 191 20.04 8.30 -13.34
CA TYR A 191 20.23 8.30 -14.79
C TYR A 191 19.29 9.28 -15.52
N CYS A 192 17.99 9.00 -15.52
CA CYS A 192 17.01 9.77 -16.30
C CYS A 192 16.37 10.96 -15.56
N LYS A 193 16.71 11.16 -14.28
CA LYS A 193 16.19 12.25 -13.42
C LYS A 193 14.68 12.23 -13.19
N ALA A 194 13.98 11.18 -13.59
CA ALA A 194 12.57 11.01 -13.26
C ALA A 194 12.40 10.64 -11.78
N THR A 195 11.35 11.18 -11.16
CA THR A 195 10.89 10.77 -9.83
C THR A 195 10.16 9.44 -9.95
N VAL A 196 10.87 8.34 -9.71
CA VAL A 196 10.33 6.98 -9.93
C VAL A 196 9.31 6.57 -8.87
N THR A 197 9.34 7.21 -7.70
CA THR A 197 8.46 6.93 -6.56
C THR A 197 7.14 7.73 -6.60
N SER A 198 6.89 8.45 -7.69
CA SER A 198 5.68 9.27 -7.87
C SER A 198 4.43 8.47 -8.22
N GLY A 199 4.56 7.15 -8.44
CA GLY A 199 3.48 6.31 -8.98
C GLY A 199 3.24 6.47 -10.48
N GLN A 200 3.93 7.39 -11.17
CA GLN A 200 3.75 7.59 -12.63
C GLN A 200 4.25 6.41 -13.48
N PHE A 201 5.23 5.67 -12.97
CA PHE A 201 5.92 4.62 -13.73
C PHE A 201 5.67 3.22 -13.19
N GLY A 202 4.87 3.07 -12.14
CA GLY A 202 4.61 1.79 -11.50
C GLY A 202 3.98 1.95 -10.12
N TRP A 203 3.79 0.83 -9.43
CA TRP A 203 3.19 0.78 -8.11
C TRP A 203 4.14 1.24 -7.01
N VAL A 204 3.65 2.11 -6.14
CA VAL A 204 4.30 2.51 -4.88
C VAL A 204 3.32 2.33 -3.72
N LEU A 205 3.82 2.02 -2.54
CA LEU A 205 3.08 1.94 -1.30
C LEU A 205 2.68 3.34 -0.85
N ASP A 206 1.39 3.53 -0.61
CA ASP A 206 0.83 4.82 -0.20
C ASP A 206 0.28 4.80 1.23
N ASN A 207 -0.22 3.65 1.69
CA ASN A 207 -0.77 3.53 3.01
C ASN A 207 -0.58 2.14 3.62
N ILE A 208 -0.42 2.09 4.93
CA ILE A 208 -0.43 0.87 5.74
C ILE A 208 -1.49 1.10 6.82
N THR A 209 -2.41 0.15 6.97
CA THR A 209 -3.48 0.22 7.97
C THR A 209 -3.48 -1.06 8.79
N GLN A 210 -3.55 -0.90 10.12
CA GLN A 210 -3.67 -2.04 11.02
C GLN A 210 -5.05 -2.68 10.90
N ALA A 211 -5.16 -3.98 11.17
CA ALA A 211 -6.44 -4.66 11.04
C ALA A 211 -7.58 -4.09 11.90
N SER A 212 -7.26 -3.48 13.04
CA SER A 212 -8.22 -2.79 13.89
C SER A 212 -8.77 -1.49 13.29
N GLU A 213 -8.09 -0.91 12.31
CA GLU A 213 -8.42 0.39 11.71
C GLU A 213 -9.00 0.25 10.31
N TRP A 214 -8.92 -0.93 9.70
CA TRP A 214 -9.42 -1.18 8.35
C TRP A 214 -10.95 -1.23 8.30
N GLN A 215 -11.55 -0.41 7.42
CA GLN A 215 -13.02 -0.26 7.31
C GLN A 215 -13.64 -0.84 6.02
N GLY A 216 -12.83 -1.41 5.12
CA GLY A 216 -13.32 -1.95 3.84
C GLY A 216 -13.31 -0.96 2.70
#